data_AF-A0A9N9XE64-F1
#
_entry.id   AF-A0A9N9XE64-F1
#
_cell.length_a   1.000
_cell.length_b   1.000
_cell.length_c   1.000
_cell.angle_alpha   90.00
_cell.angle_beta   90.00
_cell.angle_gamma   90.00
#
_symmetry.space_group_name_H-M   'P 1'
#
loop_
_entity.id
_entity.type
_entity.pdbx_description
1 polymer ?
#
loop_
_entity_poly.entity_id
_entity_poly.type
_entity_poly.pdbx_seq_one_letter_code
_entity_poly.pdbx_strand_id
1 'polypeptide(L)'
;MSTCPIEYHLSVYILPFFLVFRLTEAHKNAIRAIRKIKYFVARRKFQQARKPYDVRDVIEQYSQGHLNMMVRIKELQRRLDQTLGKPGSYLAGIDKVGNVKHMTVGARLYRVEQQLGSLEKKLDSVISIITVLAQNQQVGIKSEENA
;
A
#
# COMPACT_ATOMS: atom_id res chain seq x y z
N MET A 1 -64.80 6.32 3.42
CA MET A 1 -63.60 7.19 3.28
C MET A 1 -62.38 6.40 3.73
N SER A 2 -61.55 6.01 2.77
CA SER A 2 -60.34 5.22 2.93
C SER A 2 -59.22 6.14 3.42
N THR A 3 -58.68 5.89 4.62
CA THR A 3 -57.49 6.58 5.12
C THR A 3 -56.25 5.89 4.56
N CYS A 4 -55.39 6.64 3.88
CA CYS A 4 -54.24 6.13 3.15
C CYS A 4 -53.21 5.45 4.08
N PRO A 5 -52.67 4.26 3.73
CA PRO A 5 -51.66 3.55 4.52
C PRO A 5 -50.27 4.22 4.55
N ILE A 6 -50.08 5.31 3.80
CA ILE A 6 -48.78 5.94 3.56
C ILE A 6 -48.37 6.87 4.71
N GLU A 7 -49.33 7.52 5.38
CA GLU A 7 -49.03 8.43 6.51
C GLU A 7 -48.55 7.69 7.76
N TYR A 8 -49.08 6.50 8.03
CA TYR A 8 -48.64 5.66 9.16
C TYR A 8 -47.22 5.12 8.96
N HIS A 9 -46.88 4.76 7.73
CA HIS A 9 -45.53 4.31 7.40
C HIS A 9 -44.53 5.44 7.63
N LEU A 10 -44.80 6.66 7.13
CA LEU A 10 -43.89 7.79 7.36
C LEU A 10 -43.74 8.14 8.85
N SER A 11 -44.83 8.06 9.64
CA SER A 11 -44.82 8.29 11.09
C SER A 11 -43.95 7.28 11.85
N VAL A 12 -43.97 5.99 11.49
CA VAL A 12 -43.19 4.92 12.15
C VAL A 12 -41.69 5.01 11.89
N TYR A 13 -41.25 5.57 10.75
CA TYR A 13 -39.81 5.79 10.48
C TYR A 13 -39.31 7.18 10.92
N ILE A 14 -40.19 8.20 10.94
CA ILE A 14 -39.84 9.55 11.39
C ILE A 14 -39.83 9.67 12.91
N LEU A 15 -40.75 9.03 13.65
CA LEU A 15 -40.75 9.06 15.11
C LEU A 15 -39.44 8.56 15.74
N PRO A 16 -38.88 7.39 15.37
CA PRO A 16 -37.61 6.93 15.93
C PRO A 16 -36.43 7.80 15.49
N PHE A 17 -36.46 8.38 14.28
CA PHE A 17 -35.43 9.32 13.82
C PHE A 17 -35.46 10.64 14.64
N PHE A 18 -36.65 11.15 14.94
CA PHE A 18 -36.83 12.36 15.75
C PHE A 18 -36.63 12.09 17.25
N LEU A 19 -36.95 10.88 17.72
CA LEU A 19 -36.69 10.41 19.08
C LEU A 19 -35.19 10.21 19.34
N VAL A 20 -34.42 9.75 18.34
CA VAL A 20 -32.95 9.66 18.38
C VAL A 20 -32.29 11.04 18.49
N PHE A 21 -32.93 12.10 17.99
CA PHE A 21 -32.44 13.48 18.10
C PHE A 21 -32.91 14.25 19.35
N ARG A 22 -33.59 13.61 20.31
CA ARG A 22 -33.80 14.19 21.65
C ARG A 22 -32.48 14.17 22.41
N LEU A 23 -31.66 15.17 22.14
CA LEU A 23 -30.42 15.44 22.84
C LEU A 23 -30.73 15.64 24.33
N THR A 24 -30.44 14.64 25.15
CA THR A 24 -30.63 14.68 26.61
C THR A 24 -29.87 15.88 27.20
N GLU A 25 -30.30 16.36 28.37
CA GLU A 25 -29.64 17.51 29.02
C GLU A 25 -28.15 17.24 29.30
N ALA A 26 -27.78 15.98 29.54
CA ALA A 26 -26.39 15.54 29.63
C ALA A 26 -25.61 15.79 28.33
N HIS A 27 -26.17 15.41 27.17
CA HIS A 27 -25.54 15.65 25.88
C HIS A 27 -25.43 17.15 25.55
N LYS A 28 -26.46 17.96 25.87
CA LYS A 28 -26.40 19.42 25.70
C LYS A 28 -25.29 20.04 26.56
N ASN A 29 -25.13 19.57 27.80
CA ASN A 29 -24.07 20.02 28.70
C ASN A 29 -22.68 19.57 28.20
N ALA A 30 -22.54 18.34 27.71
CA ALA A 30 -21.31 17.86 27.08
C ALA A 30 -20.92 18.71 25.86
N ILE A 31 -21.87 19.04 24.99
CA ILE A 31 -21.61 19.93 23.84
C ILE A 31 -21.18 21.33 24.30
N ARG A 32 -21.82 21.90 25.33
CA ARG A 32 -21.40 23.20 25.89
C ARG A 32 -19.98 23.13 26.47
N ALA A 33 -19.64 22.05 27.17
CA ALA A 33 -18.30 21.84 27.71
C ALA A 33 -17.24 21.74 26.58
N ILE A 34 -17.50 20.93 25.56
CA ILE A 34 -16.61 20.79 24.39
C ILE A 34 -16.42 22.14 23.68
N ARG A 35 -17.51 22.92 23.48
CA ARG A 35 -17.42 24.26 22.89
C ARG A 35 -16.58 25.22 23.74
N LYS A 36 -16.75 25.22 25.06
CA LYS A 36 -15.91 26.02 25.97
C LYS A 36 -14.44 25.60 25.88
N ILE A 37 -14.13 24.31 25.86
CA ILE A 37 -12.76 23.80 25.70
C ILE A 37 -12.17 24.25 24.36
N LYS A 38 -12.90 24.06 23.24
CA LYS A 38 -12.47 24.51 21.91
C LYS A 38 -12.25 26.03 21.87
N TYR A 39 -13.12 26.82 22.50
CA TYR A 39 -12.96 28.27 22.63
C TYR A 39 -11.70 28.64 23.41
N PHE A 40 -11.41 27.99 24.54
CA PHE A 40 -10.19 28.25 25.30
C PHE A 40 -8.92 27.87 24.53
N VAL A 41 -8.94 26.76 23.78
CA VAL A 41 -7.82 26.38 22.89
C VAL A 41 -7.64 27.44 21.79
N ALA A 42 -8.71 27.88 21.13
CA ALA A 42 -8.65 28.93 20.12
C ALA A 42 -8.15 30.26 20.71
N ARG A 43 -8.63 30.65 21.90
CA ARG A 43 -8.18 31.85 22.61
C ARG A 43 -6.68 31.80 22.92
N ARG A 44 -6.16 30.67 23.41
CA ARG A 44 -4.72 30.49 23.66
C ARG A 44 -3.92 30.55 22.37
N LYS A 45 -4.35 29.86 21.31
CA LYS A 45 -3.68 29.90 19.99
C LYS A 45 -3.66 31.31 19.40
N PHE A 46 -4.75 32.07 19.53
CA PHE A 46 -4.81 33.45 19.07
C PHE A 46 -3.88 34.37 19.86
N GLN A 47 -3.85 34.21 21.19
CA GLN A 47 -2.92 34.94 22.06
C GLN A 47 -1.45 34.60 21.76
N GLN A 48 -1.15 33.35 21.42
CA GLN A 48 0.19 32.91 21.00
C GLN A 48 0.56 33.51 19.63
N ALA A 49 -0.35 33.46 18.65
CA ALA A 49 -0.13 34.01 17.31
C ALA A 49 0.04 35.54 17.29
N ARG A 50 -0.48 36.24 18.30
CA ARG A 50 -0.32 37.70 18.44
C ARG A 50 1.05 38.10 18.99
N LYS A 51 1.79 37.18 19.61
CA LYS A 51 3.16 37.45 20.06
C LYS A 51 4.09 37.37 18.84
N PRO A 52 5.08 38.27 18.69
CA PRO A 52 6.08 38.12 17.64
C PRO A 52 6.83 36.81 17.83
N TYR A 53 7.13 36.13 16.72
CA TYR A 53 7.86 34.86 16.73
C TYR A 53 9.22 35.00 17.42
N ASP A 54 9.50 34.12 18.38
CA ASP A 54 10.80 33.99 19.02
C ASP A 54 11.72 33.10 18.14
N VAL A 55 13.04 33.29 18.20
CA VAL A 55 14.03 32.38 17.56
C VAL A 55 13.79 30.94 18.01
N ARG A 56 13.26 30.75 19.23
CA ARG A 56 12.80 29.48 19.76
C ARG A 56 11.70 28.82 18.91
N ASP A 57 10.73 29.57 18.42
CA ASP A 57 9.63 29.05 17.59
C ASP A 57 10.17 28.53 16.25
N VAL A 58 11.18 29.22 15.70
CA VAL A 58 11.86 28.82 14.45
C VAL A 58 12.63 27.52 14.65
N ILE A 59 13.39 27.42 15.75
CA ILE A 59 14.14 26.19 16.09
C ILE A 59 13.17 25.04 16.33
N GLU A 60 12.09 25.27 17.06
CA GLU A 60 11.11 24.24 17.38
C GLU A 60 10.38 23.76 16.12
N GLN A 61 9.94 24.67 15.24
CA GLN A 61 9.32 24.33 13.96
C GLN A 61 10.25 23.50 13.07
N TYR A 62 11.53 23.91 12.97
CA TYR A 62 12.52 23.15 12.20
C TYR A 62 12.72 21.75 12.79
N SER A 63 12.85 21.63 14.11
CA SER A 63 13.05 20.35 14.79
C SER A 63 11.87 19.38 14.59
N GLN A 64 10.64 19.89 14.65
CA GLN A 64 9.42 19.11 14.39
C GLN A 64 9.33 18.69 12.91
N GLY A 65 9.65 19.60 12.00
CA GLY A 65 9.71 19.32 10.56
C GLY A 65 10.74 18.23 10.24
N HIS A 66 11.93 18.32 10.82
CA HIS A 66 13.00 17.35 10.65
C HIS A 66 12.61 15.96 11.16
N LEU A 67 11.98 15.88 12.34
CA LEU A 67 11.48 14.63 12.90
C LEU A 67 10.36 14.03 12.04
N ASN A 68 9.41 14.82 11.58
CA ASN A 68 8.33 14.36 10.70
C ASN A 68 8.89 13.78 9.38
N MET A 69 9.84 14.48 8.76
CA MET A 69 10.53 13.97 7.57
C MET A 69 11.24 12.65 7.86
N MET A 70 11.98 12.56 8.97
CA MET A 70 12.69 11.34 9.34
C MET A 70 11.75 10.15 9.57
N VAL A 71 10.61 10.34 10.23
CA VAL A 71 9.61 9.29 10.45
C VAL A 71 9.02 8.82 9.12
N ARG A 72 8.70 9.74 8.21
CA ARG A 72 8.21 9.40 6.87
C ARG A 72 9.24 8.61 6.07
N ILE A 73 10.52 9.00 6.11
CA ILE A 73 11.62 8.28 5.46
C ILE A 73 11.73 6.86 6.03
N LYS A 74 11.69 6.70 7.36
CA LYS A 74 11.76 5.37 8.01
C LYS A 74 10.58 4.48 7.64
N GLU A 75 9.37 5.02 7.56
CA GLU A 75 8.20 4.26 7.14
C GLU A 75 8.29 3.83 5.67
N LEU A 76 8.78 4.72 4.79
CA LEU A 76 9.05 4.35 3.39
C LEU A 76 10.12 3.27 3.28
N GLN A 77 11.22 3.39 4.03
CA GLN A 77 12.26 2.36 4.11
C GLN A 77 11.68 1.02 4.59
N ARG A 78 10.86 1.03 5.65
CA ARG A 78 10.19 -0.18 6.17
C ARG A 78 9.29 -0.84 5.13
N ARG A 79 8.50 -0.05 4.38
CA ARG A 79 7.64 -0.58 3.30
C ARG A 79 8.45 -1.15 2.15
N LEU A 80 9.56 -0.50 1.80
CA LEU A 80 10.47 -0.95 0.76
C LEU A 80 11.14 -2.27 1.16
N ASP A 81 11.68 -2.35 2.37
CA ASP A 81 12.30 -3.55 2.93
C ASP A 81 11.33 -4.73 2.97
N GLN A 82 10.04 -4.49 3.23
CA GLN A 82 9.02 -5.53 3.20
C GLN A 82 8.67 -5.97 1.78
N THR A 83 8.64 -5.04 0.82
CA THR A 83 8.17 -5.31 -0.56
C THR A 83 9.27 -5.94 -1.42
N LEU A 84 10.49 -5.42 -1.31
CA LEU A 84 11.63 -5.85 -2.11
C LEU A 84 12.49 -6.88 -1.36
N GLY A 85 12.50 -6.84 -0.03
CA GLY A 85 13.46 -7.56 0.80
C GLY A 85 14.77 -6.79 0.92
N LYS A 86 15.57 -7.09 1.95
CA LYS A 86 16.93 -6.54 2.08
C LYS A 86 17.78 -6.91 0.86
N PRO A 87 18.71 -6.06 0.40
CA PRO A 87 19.67 -6.44 -0.64
C PRO A 87 20.40 -7.72 -0.19
N GLY A 88 20.34 -8.77 -1.02
CA GLY A 88 20.86 -10.11 -0.72
C GLY A 88 19.83 -11.11 -0.16
N SER A 89 18.64 -10.68 0.26
CA SER A 89 17.59 -11.59 0.76
C SER A 89 16.90 -12.40 -0.35
N TYR A 90 17.13 -12.08 -1.62
CA TYR A 90 16.60 -12.82 -2.78
C TYR A 90 17.37 -14.12 -3.06
N LEU A 91 18.61 -14.25 -2.58
CA LEU A 91 19.46 -15.43 -2.79
C LEU A 91 19.19 -16.56 -1.80
N ALA A 92 18.72 -16.21 -0.59
CA ALA A 92 18.42 -17.17 0.46
C ALA A 92 16.89 -17.26 0.66
N GLY A 93 16.28 -18.25 0.02
CA GLY A 93 14.88 -18.62 0.26
C GLY A 93 14.58 -19.16 1.66
N ILE A 94 15.54 -19.07 2.59
CA ILE A 94 15.45 -19.59 3.96
C ILE A 94 16.10 -18.57 4.88
N ASP A 95 15.31 -17.97 5.79
CA ASP A 95 15.89 -17.40 7.01
C ASP A 95 16.35 -18.55 7.90
N LYS A 96 17.49 -18.37 8.56
CA LYS A 96 18.04 -19.28 9.58
C LYS A 96 17.13 -19.53 10.81
N VAL A 97 15.88 -19.07 10.77
CA VAL A 97 14.92 -19.00 11.90
C VAL A 97 13.55 -19.59 11.53
N GLY A 98 13.42 -20.35 10.43
CA GLY A 98 12.22 -21.15 10.15
C GLY A 98 10.90 -20.38 9.91
N ASN A 99 10.94 -19.05 9.88
CA ASN A 99 9.78 -18.23 9.59
C ASN A 99 9.62 -18.09 8.07
N VAL A 100 8.43 -18.43 7.57
CA VAL A 100 8.03 -18.24 6.18
C VAL A 100 8.12 -16.74 5.86
N LYS A 101 9.18 -16.30 5.19
CA LYS A 101 9.25 -14.92 4.69
C LYS A 101 8.07 -14.71 3.76
N HIS A 102 7.34 -13.61 3.96
CA HIS A 102 6.43 -13.10 2.93
C HIS A 102 7.20 -13.02 1.61
N MET A 103 6.67 -13.66 0.57
CA MET A 103 7.29 -13.73 -0.75
C MET A 103 7.45 -12.32 -1.31
N THR A 104 8.65 -11.75 -1.23
CA THR A 104 8.93 -10.40 -1.73
C THR A 104 8.89 -10.37 -3.26
N VAL A 105 8.65 -9.20 -3.84
CA VAL A 105 8.66 -9.01 -5.30
C VAL A 105 10.03 -9.38 -5.88
N GLY A 106 11.12 -9.08 -5.17
CA GLY A 106 12.48 -9.45 -5.57
C GLY A 106 12.69 -10.96 -5.64
N ALA A 107 12.20 -11.74 -4.67
CA ALA A 107 12.30 -13.20 -4.70
C ALA A 107 11.50 -13.82 -5.85
N ARG A 108 10.35 -13.23 -6.19
CA ARG A 108 9.54 -13.67 -7.35
C ARG A 108 10.26 -13.38 -8.65
N LEU A 109 10.81 -12.18 -8.80
CA LEU A 109 11.55 -11.76 -9.99
C LEU A 109 12.77 -12.65 -10.23
N TYR A 110 13.56 -12.93 -9.18
CA TYR A 110 14.71 -13.83 -9.28
C TYR A 110 14.34 -15.24 -9.78
N ARG A 111 13.22 -15.81 -9.30
CA ARG A 111 12.74 -17.11 -9.80
C ARG A 111 12.37 -17.05 -11.27
N VAL A 112 11.72 -15.97 -11.70
CA VAL A 112 11.37 -15.75 -13.10
C VAL A 112 12.65 -15.64 -13.96
N GLU A 113 13.69 -14.95 -13.49
CA GLU A 113 14.99 -14.88 -14.18
C GLU A 113 15.64 -16.28 -14.33
N GLN A 114 15.63 -17.09 -13.28
CA GLN A 114 16.17 -18.46 -13.34
C GLN A 114 15.39 -19.36 -14.31
N GLN A 115 14.06 -19.20 -14.35
CA GLN A 115 13.21 -19.90 -15.32
C GLN A 115 13.48 -19.44 -16.75
N LEU A 116 13.68 -18.14 -16.95
CA LEU A 116 14.01 -17.57 -18.26
C LEU A 116 15.36 -18.07 -18.77
N GLY A 117 16.40 -18.09 -17.93
CA GLY A 117 17.69 -18.65 -18.30
C GLY A 117 17.66 -20.16 -18.58
N SER A 118 16.76 -20.91 -17.94
CA SER A 118 16.54 -22.32 -18.26
C SER A 118 15.82 -22.50 -19.60
N LEU A 119 14.91 -21.58 -19.94
CA LEU A 119 14.19 -21.57 -21.20
C LEU A 119 15.12 -21.19 -22.36
N GLU A 120 16.03 -20.24 -22.15
CA GLU A 120 17.08 -19.86 -23.11
C GLU A 120 17.93 -21.08 -23.51
N LYS A 121 18.46 -21.84 -22.53
CA LYS A 121 19.25 -23.06 -22.80
C LYS A 121 18.45 -24.14 -23.56
N LYS A 122 17.15 -24.26 -23.27
CA LYS A 122 16.27 -25.20 -24.00
C LYS A 122 16.07 -24.76 -25.43
N LEU A 123 15.91 -23.45 -25.68
CA LEU A 123 15.81 -22.91 -27.03
C LEU A 123 17.11 -23.13 -27.82
N ASP A 124 18.27 -22.90 -27.22
CA ASP A 124 19.56 -23.19 -27.85
C ASP A 124 19.70 -24.68 -28.20
N SER A 125 19.21 -25.56 -27.33
CA SER A 125 19.17 -27.01 -27.58
C SER A 125 18.26 -27.34 -28.77
N VAL A 126 17.09 -26.70 -28.86
CA VAL A 126 16.16 -26.89 -30.01
C VAL A 126 16.77 -26.36 -31.30
N ILE A 127 17.40 -25.18 -31.27
CA ILE A 127 18.08 -24.58 -32.43
C ILE A 127 19.21 -25.48 -32.93
N SER A 128 20.02 -26.04 -32.02
CA SER A 128 21.10 -26.95 -32.40
C SER A 128 20.57 -28.23 -33.06
N ILE A 129 19.50 -28.83 -32.52
CA ILE A 129 18.84 -30.00 -33.13
C ILE A 129 18.28 -29.67 -34.52
N ILE A 130 17.57 -28.55 -34.67
CA ILE A 130 17.02 -28.11 -35.96
C ILE A 130 18.14 -27.88 -36.98
N THR A 131 19.25 -27.28 -36.57
CA THR A 131 20.40 -27.03 -37.45
C THR A 131 21.01 -28.34 -37.94
N VAL A 132 21.17 -29.33 -37.06
CA VAL A 132 21.66 -30.67 -37.44
C VAL A 132 20.68 -31.37 -38.39
N LEU A 133 19.38 -31.30 -38.12
CA LEU A 133 18.36 -31.89 -39.00
C LEU A 133 18.35 -31.22 -40.39
N ALA A 134 18.48 -29.89 -40.45
CA ALA A 134 18.55 -29.14 -41.70
C ALA A 134 19.82 -29.47 -42.51
N GLN A 135 20.97 -29.67 -41.84
CA GLN A 135 22.21 -30.13 -42.48
C GLN A 135 22.06 -31.56 -43.03
N ASN A 136 21.43 -32.47 -42.29
CA ASN A 136 21.19 -33.85 -42.74
C ASN A 136 20.22 -33.92 -43.92
N GLN A 137 19.21 -33.03 -44.01
CA GLN A 137 18.35 -32.92 -45.20
C GLN A 137 19.09 -32.41 -46.44
N GLN A 138 20.12 -31.56 -46.29
CA GLN A 138 20.95 -31.12 -47.42
C GLN A 138 21.92 -32.20 -47.92
N VAL A 139 22.24 -33.21 -47.09
CA VAL A 139 23.01 -34.39 -47.51
C VAL A 139 22.13 -35.38 -48.28
N GLY A 140 20.87 -35.57 -47.88
CA GLY A 140 19.93 -36.47 -48.55
C GLY A 140 19.57 -36.07 -49.99
N ILE A 141 19.52 -34.77 -50.29
CA ILE A 141 19.20 -34.29 -51.66
C ILE A 141 20.41 -34.44 -52.61
N LYS A 142 21.65 -34.35 -52.10
CA LYS A 142 22.86 -34.48 -52.94
C LYS A 142 23.22 -35.93 -53.31
N SER A 143 22.67 -36.92 -52.58
CA SER A 143 22.85 -38.34 -52.90
C SER A 143 21.89 -38.88 -53.97
N GLU A 144 20.80 -38.18 -54.28
CA GLU A 144 19.88 -38.58 -55.37
C GLU A 144 20.21 -37.94 -56.73
N GLU A 145 21.03 -36.88 -56.78
CA GLU A 145 21.45 -36.24 -58.05
C GLU A 145 22.71 -36.88 -58.67
N ASN A 146 23.38 -37.80 -57.98
CA ASN A 146 24.58 -38.50 -58.46
C ASN A 146 24.39 -40.03 -58.63
N ALA A 147 23.15 -40.51 -58.74
CA ALA A 147 22.81 -41.90 -59.06
C ALA A 147 22.25 -42.02 -60.48
#